data_AF-A0A7W8ABC6-F1
#
_entry.id   AF-A0A7W8ABC6-F1
#
_cell.length_a   1.000
_cell.length_b   1.000
_cell.length_c   1.000
_cell.angle_alpha   90.00
_cell.angle_beta   90.00
_cell.angle_gamma   90.00
#
_symmetry.space_group_name_H-M   'P 1'
#
loop_
_entity.id
_entity.type
_entity.pdbx_description
1 polymer ?
#
loop_
_entity_poly.entity_id
_entity_poly.type
_entity_poly.pdbx_seq_one_letter_code
_entity_poly.pdbx_strand_id
1 'polypeptide(L)'
;MTEVLLFGDDPSGYREVPFASNLAVSFPTDTAGFLRFPADGHLRDWTLTYDETLYVIEGELTVTGGGRAVRVAAGSACYIGAGATVDYQATAGTRAFFVIRPRVDRQRPGGAPA
;
A
#
# COMPACT_ATOMS: atom_id res chain seq x y z
N MET A 1 -4.65 1.34 -15.88
CA MET A 1 -3.32 1.88 -15.49
C MET A 1 -3.46 2.40 -14.07
N THR A 2 -2.56 2.07 -13.14
CA THR A 2 -2.64 2.53 -11.74
C THR A 2 -1.52 3.50 -11.49
N GLU A 3 -1.86 4.75 -11.19
CA GLU A 3 -0.91 5.81 -10.88
C GLU A 3 -0.68 5.84 -9.38
N VAL A 4 0.59 5.93 -8.96
CA VAL A 4 0.98 6.09 -7.56
C VAL A 4 1.64 7.44 -7.39
N LEU A 5 1.14 8.26 -6.47
CA LEU A 5 1.77 9.51 -6.06
C LEU A 5 2.39 9.31 -4.68
N LEU A 6 3.71 9.27 -4.57
CA LEU A 6 4.41 9.12 -3.29
C LEU A 6 4.73 10.47 -2.69
N PHE A 7 4.62 10.62 -1.37
CA PHE A 7 5.20 11.72 -0.60
C PHE A 7 6.41 11.20 0.18
N GLY A 8 7.54 11.93 0.16
CA GLY A 8 8.79 11.51 0.79
C GLY A 8 10.02 12.21 0.23
N ASP A 9 11.21 11.66 0.50
CA ASP A 9 12.58 12.22 0.31
C ASP A 9 12.98 12.69 -1.11
N ASP A 10 12.04 12.82 -2.04
CA ASP A 10 12.24 13.51 -3.30
C ASP A 10 12.37 15.04 -3.08
N PRO A 11 13.29 15.75 -3.76
CA PRO A 11 13.43 17.21 -3.63
C PRO A 11 12.17 18.01 -3.98
N SER A 12 11.27 17.47 -4.80
CA SER A 12 9.99 18.09 -5.15
C SER A 12 8.88 17.81 -4.14
N GLY A 13 9.16 16.99 -3.10
CA GLY A 13 8.21 16.60 -2.07
C GLY A 13 7.25 15.49 -2.47
N TYR A 14 7.22 15.11 -3.76
CA TYR A 14 6.44 13.98 -4.24
C TYR A 14 7.08 13.30 -5.46
N ARG A 15 6.70 12.05 -5.73
CA ARG A 15 7.12 11.31 -6.94
C ARG A 15 5.94 10.58 -7.56
N GLU A 16 5.68 10.83 -8.84
CA GLU A 16 4.75 10.04 -9.64
C GLU A 16 5.40 8.74 -10.13
N VAL A 17 4.71 7.62 -9.89
CA VAL A 17 5.09 6.30 -10.39
C VAL A 17 3.96 5.80 -11.29
N PRO A 18 4.19 5.68 -12.61
CA PRO A 18 3.15 5.31 -13.58
C PRO A 18 2.54 3.92 -13.39
N PHE A 19 3.22 3.05 -12.62
CA PHE A 19 2.74 1.69 -12.35
C PHE A 19 3.18 1.20 -10.98
N ALA A 20 2.23 0.65 -10.20
CA ALA A 20 2.49 0.14 -8.85
C ALA A 20 3.55 -0.99 -8.82
N SER A 21 3.67 -1.83 -9.85
CA SER A 21 4.74 -2.86 -9.85
C SER A 21 6.14 -2.32 -10.16
N ASN A 22 6.25 -1.07 -10.67
CA ASN A 22 7.54 -0.39 -10.83
C ASN A 22 8.04 0.22 -9.51
N LEU A 23 7.29 0.05 -8.42
CA LEU A 23 7.72 0.37 -7.08
C LEU A 23 8.82 -0.66 -6.69
N ALA A 24 10.07 -0.36 -6.98
CA ALA A 24 11.20 -1.10 -6.40
C ALA A 24 11.24 -0.75 -4.90
N VAL A 25 10.69 -1.61 -4.03
CA VAL A 25 10.44 -1.22 -2.64
C VAL A 25 11.56 -1.66 -1.69
N SER A 26 12.36 -0.69 -1.25
CA SER A 26 12.76 -0.59 0.15
C SER A 26 12.27 0.76 0.64
N PHE A 27 11.37 0.77 1.63
CA PHE A 27 10.99 1.99 2.34
C PHE A 27 11.81 2.03 3.64
N PRO A 28 12.89 2.81 3.72
CA PRO A 28 13.71 2.88 4.94
C PRO A 28 12.99 3.61 6.08
N THR A 29 11.90 4.32 5.77
CA THR A 29 11.09 5.13 6.68
C THR A 29 9.62 4.98 6.34
N ASP A 30 8.74 5.45 7.23
CA ASP A 30 7.30 5.53 6.93
C ASP A 30 7.07 6.33 5.64
N THR A 31 6.35 5.74 4.69
CA THR A 31 6.07 6.35 3.39
C THR A 31 4.56 6.48 3.19
N ALA A 32 4.10 7.58 2.63
CA ALA A 32 2.69 7.78 2.33
C ALA A 32 2.50 8.16 0.87
N GLY A 33 1.29 7.95 0.35
CA GLY A 33 0.99 8.27 -1.04
C GLY A 33 -0.48 8.13 -1.39
N PHE A 34 -0.79 8.40 -2.65
CA PHE A 34 -2.09 8.10 -3.23
C PHE A 34 -1.97 6.99 -4.28
N LEU A 35 -2.94 6.08 -4.27
CA LEU A 35 -3.25 5.19 -5.37
C LEU A 35 -4.41 5.79 -6.16
N ARG A 36 -4.28 5.82 -7.49
CA ARG A 36 -5.34 6.25 -8.40
C ARG A 36 -5.57 5.20 -9.48
N PHE A 37 -6.83 4.82 -9.64
CA PHE A 37 -7.29 3.89 -10.66
C PHE A 37 -8.15 4.63 -11.68
N PRO A 38 -7.57 5.24 -12.74
CA PRO A 38 -8.32 5.92 -13.81
C PRO A 38 -9.26 4.99 -14.61
N ALA A 39 -9.06 3.69 -14.55
CA ALA A 39 -9.92 2.66 -15.15
C ALA A 39 -10.05 1.49 -14.18
N ASP A 40 -11.01 0.59 -14.43
CA ASP A 40 -11.11 -0.67 -13.71
C ASP A 40 -9.76 -1.39 -13.74
N GLY A 41 -9.34 -1.90 -12.58
CA GLY A 41 -7.97 -2.38 -12.44
C GLY A 41 -7.81 -3.37 -11.32
N HIS A 42 -6.82 -4.25 -11.50
CA HIS A 42 -6.40 -5.21 -10.51
C HIS A 42 -4.89 -5.13 -10.29
N LEU A 43 -4.45 -5.12 -9.04
CA LEU A 43 -3.08 -5.47 -8.67
C LEU A 43 -3.16 -6.85 -8.02
N ARG A 44 -2.68 -7.86 -8.74
CA ARG A 44 -2.79 -9.27 -8.33
C ARG A 44 -1.53 -9.76 -7.65
N ASP A 45 -1.70 -10.72 -6.75
CA ASP A 45 -0.63 -11.47 -6.09
C ASP A 45 0.41 -10.56 -5.40
N TRP A 46 -0.04 -9.41 -4.89
CA TRP A 46 0.84 -8.44 -4.24
C TRP A 46 1.19 -8.92 -2.84
N THR A 47 2.45 -9.27 -2.60
CA THR A 47 2.92 -9.67 -1.28
C THR A 47 3.54 -8.47 -0.57
N LEU A 48 2.92 -8.04 0.53
CA LEU A 48 3.39 -6.89 1.29
C LEU A 48 4.54 -7.29 2.21
N THR A 49 5.73 -6.70 2.03
CA THR A 49 6.87 -6.84 2.96
C THR A 49 6.82 -5.84 4.12
N TYR A 50 5.72 -5.08 4.22
CA TYR A 50 5.49 -3.97 5.13
C TYR A 50 4.04 -3.98 5.59
N ASP A 51 3.75 -3.23 6.66
CA ASP A 51 2.36 -2.96 7.01
C ASP A 51 1.82 -1.84 6.12
N GLU A 52 0.59 -1.95 5.67
CA GLU A 52 -0.08 -0.93 4.85
C GLU A 52 -1.44 -0.58 5.47
N THR A 53 -1.69 0.72 5.61
CA THR A 53 -3.03 1.26 5.91
C THR A 53 -3.53 1.97 4.66
N LEU A 54 -4.73 1.60 4.20
CA LEU A 54 -5.39 2.23 3.06
C LEU A 54 -6.65 2.94 3.53
N TYR A 55 -6.85 4.17 3.09
CA TYR A 55 -8.08 4.94 3.25
C TYR A 55 -8.63 5.30 1.88
N VAL A 56 -9.84 4.82 1.56
CA VAL A 56 -10.47 5.10 0.27
C VAL A 56 -11.16 6.46 0.33
N ILE A 57 -10.73 7.37 -0.55
CA ILE A 57 -11.22 8.74 -0.63
C ILE A 57 -12.42 8.81 -1.58
N GLU A 58 -12.29 8.20 -2.75
CA GLU A 58 -13.32 8.15 -3.79
C GLU A 58 -13.40 6.74 -4.37
N GLY A 59 -14.58 6.35 -4.82
CA GLY A 59 -14.84 5.04 -5.39
C GLY A 59 -14.77 3.92 -4.35
N GLU A 60 -14.22 2.79 -4.75
CA GLU A 60 -14.21 1.59 -3.94
C GLU A 60 -13.05 0.65 -4.29
N LEU A 61 -12.44 0.11 -3.25
CA LEU A 61 -11.39 -0.89 -3.34
C LEU A 61 -11.85 -2.18 -2.68
N THR A 62 -11.81 -3.29 -3.41
CA THR A 62 -11.92 -4.63 -2.83
C THR A 62 -10.53 -5.18 -2.62
N VAL A 63 -10.20 -5.54 -1.38
CA VAL A 63 -8.96 -6.20 -1.00
C VAL A 63 -9.26 -7.66 -0.71
N THR A 64 -8.64 -8.59 -1.43
CA THR A 64 -8.82 -10.03 -1.23
C THR A 64 -7.52 -10.65 -0.73
N GLY A 65 -7.55 -11.36 0.39
CA GLY A 65 -6.37 -12.02 0.96
C GLY A 65 -6.78 -13.02 2.06
N GLY A 66 -5.97 -14.07 2.27
CA GLY A 66 -6.25 -15.08 3.30
C GLY A 66 -7.63 -15.76 3.14
N GLY A 67 -8.10 -15.92 1.89
CA GLY A 67 -9.42 -16.51 1.59
C GLY A 67 -10.62 -15.60 1.84
N ARG A 68 -10.41 -14.31 2.16
CA ARG A 68 -11.48 -13.34 2.41
C ARG A 68 -11.36 -12.12 1.49
N ALA A 69 -12.50 -11.64 1.00
CA ALA A 69 -12.62 -10.34 0.36
C ALA A 69 -13.21 -9.30 1.33
N VAL A 70 -12.62 -8.10 1.33
CA VAL A 70 -13.08 -6.95 2.11
C VAL A 70 -13.31 -5.78 1.15
N ARG A 71 -14.54 -5.28 1.12
CA ARG A 71 -14.94 -4.10 0.35
C ARG A 71 -14.67 -2.86 1.20
N VAL A 72 -13.85 -1.95 0.70
CA VAL A 72 -13.48 -0.68 1.34
C VAL A 72 -14.05 0.45 0.50
N ALA A 73 -15.18 0.98 0.93
CA ALA A 73 -15.85 2.09 0.25
C ALA A 73 -15.23 3.44 0.64
N ALA A 74 -15.52 4.48 -0.15
CA ALA A 74 -15.16 5.85 0.18
C ALA A 74 -15.53 6.22 1.64
N GLY A 75 -14.60 6.87 2.34
CA GLY A 75 -14.73 7.21 3.75
C GLY A 75 -14.31 6.11 4.72
N SER A 76 -13.93 4.92 4.22
CA SER A 76 -13.51 3.79 5.04
C SER A 76 -12.01 3.50 4.89
N ALA A 77 -11.45 2.84 5.90
CA ALA A 77 -10.08 2.37 5.90
C ALA A 77 -9.98 0.86 6.11
N CYS A 78 -8.87 0.28 5.65
CA CYS A 78 -8.44 -1.05 6.04
C CYS A 78 -6.94 -1.05 6.40
N TYR A 79 -6.55 -2.08 7.15
CA TYR A 79 -5.17 -2.36 7.50
C TYR A 79 -4.80 -3.74 6.99
N ILE A 80 -3.61 -3.85 6.40
CA ILE A 80 -3.05 -5.08 5.86
C ILE A 80 -1.69 -5.26 6.53
N GLY A 81 -1.55 -6.36 7.27
CA GLY A 81 -0.30 -6.68 7.95
C GLY A 81 0.74 -7.21 6.98
N ALA A 82 2.01 -6.93 7.28
CA ALA A 82 3.14 -7.49 6.55
C ALA A 82 3.06 -9.03 6.45
N GLY A 83 3.52 -9.56 5.32
CA GLY A 83 3.47 -10.98 4.99
C GLY A 83 2.16 -11.43 4.31
N ALA A 84 1.14 -10.57 4.24
CA ALA A 84 -0.07 -10.86 3.49
C ALA A 84 0.20 -10.79 1.97
N THR A 85 -0.32 -11.76 1.24
CA THR A 85 -0.49 -11.68 -0.22
C THR A 85 -1.94 -11.31 -0.51
N VAL A 86 -2.14 -10.24 -1.28
CA VAL A 86 -3.46 -9.70 -1.58
C VAL A 86 -3.66 -9.38 -3.06
N ASP A 87 -4.92 -9.43 -3.46
CA ASP A 87 -5.42 -8.87 -4.71
C ASP A 87 -6.18 -7.57 -4.39
N TYR A 88 -5.73 -6.47 -4.99
CA TYR A 88 -6.47 -5.22 -5.01
C TYR A 88 -7.32 -5.16 -6.28
N GLN A 89 -8.62 -4.95 -6.15
CA GLN A 89 -9.54 -4.72 -7.26
C GLN A 89 -10.24 -3.37 -7.04
N ALA A 90 -10.11 -2.47 -8.00
CA ALA A 90 -10.71 -1.14 -7.94
C ALA A 90 -11.54 -0.86 -9.19
N THR A 91 -12.60 -0.07 -9.02
CA THR A 91 -13.37 0.47 -10.16
C THR A 91 -12.75 1.78 -10.65
N ALA A 92 -13.04 2.14 -11.90
CA ALA A 92 -12.62 3.40 -12.51
C ALA A 92 -13.00 4.60 -11.63
N GLY A 93 -12.04 5.50 -11.43
CA GLY A 93 -12.18 6.69 -10.57
C GLY A 93 -11.82 6.45 -9.10
N THR A 94 -11.50 5.22 -8.69
CA THR A 94 -11.12 4.95 -7.30
C THR A 94 -9.81 5.65 -6.94
N ARG A 95 -9.82 6.32 -5.78
CA ARG A 95 -8.65 6.97 -5.17
C ARG A 95 -8.52 6.55 -3.72
N ALA A 96 -7.32 6.16 -3.33
CA ALA A 96 -7.00 5.83 -1.95
C ALA A 96 -5.74 6.56 -1.50
N PHE A 97 -5.70 6.96 -0.23
CA PHE A 97 -4.48 7.33 0.46
C PHE A 97 -3.92 6.09 1.15
N PHE A 98 -2.60 5.92 1.13
CA PHE A 98 -1.94 4.86 1.88
C PHE A 98 -0.84 5.39 2.77
N VAL A 99 -0.60 4.65 3.85
CA VAL A 99 0.59 4.76 4.69
C VAL A 99 1.23 3.39 4.78
N ILE A 100 2.50 3.32 4.41
CA ILE A 100 3.34 2.15 4.52
C ILE A 100 4.25 2.33 5.73
N ARG A 101 4.21 1.35 6.63
CA ARG A 101 5.14 1.24 7.76
C ARG A 101 6.10 0.08 7.50
N PRO A 102 7.41 0.35 7.35
CA PRO A 102 8.40 -0.71 7.21
C PRO A 102 8.46 -1.60 8.45
N ARG A 103 8.62 -2.90 8.25
CA ARG A 103 9.05 -3.83 9.32
C ARG A 103 10.57 -3.93 9.23
N VAL A 104 11.30 -2.90 9.70
CA VAL A 104 12.70 -3.12 10.04
C VAL A 104 12.69 -4.11 11.20
N ASP A 105 13.38 -5.24 11.08
CA ASP A 105 13.48 -6.25 12.12
C ASP A 105 13.69 -5.55 13.46
N ARG A 106 12.65 -5.57 14.30
CA ARG A 106 12.77 -5.07 15.67
C ARG A 106 13.52 -6.15 16.44
N GLN A 107 14.82 -6.30 16.15
CA GLN A 107 15.70 -7.06 17.02
C GLN A 107 15.55 -6.44 18.41
N ARG A 108 14.94 -7.23 19.29
CA ARG A 108 14.75 -6.95 20.70
C ARG A 108 16.14 -6.62 21.28
N PRO A 109 16.36 -5.49 21.97
CA PRO A 109 17.60 -5.31 22.71
C PRO A 109 17.60 -6.35 23.85
N GLY A 110 18.30 -7.46 23.64
CA GLY A 110 18.26 -8.58 24.58
C GLY A 110 19.06 -9.77 24.09
N GLY A 111 20.38 -9.67 24.19
CA GLY A 111 21.28 -10.79 23.95
C GLY A 111 22.74 -10.35 23.90
N ALA A 112 23.27 -9.90 25.03
CA ALA A 112 24.73 -9.87 25.20
C ALA A 112 25.21 -11.34 25.32
N PRO A 113 26.16 -11.81 24.51
CA PRO A 113 26.78 -13.11 24.76
C PRO A 113 27.70 -13.01 25.99
N ALA A 114 27.63 -14.06 26.82
CA ALA A 114 28.54 -14.31 27.94
C ALA A 114 29.94 -14.73 27.45
#